data_AF-A0A1G3U6F7-F1
#
_entry.id   AF-A0A1G3U6F7-F1
#
_cell.length_a   1.000
_cell.length_b   1.000
_cell.length_c   1.000
_cell.angle_alpha   90.00
_cell.angle_beta   90.00
_cell.angle_gamma   90.00
#
_symmetry.space_group_name_H-M   'P 1'
#
loop_
_entity.id
_entity.type
_entity.pdbx_description
1 polymer ?
#
loop_
_entity_poly.entity_id
_entity_poly.type
_entity_poly.pdbx_seq_one_letter_code
_entity_poly.pdbx_strand_id
1 'polypeptide(L)'
;MKTRFTSLVKLKKNKVQNSEQFLQKASVNLNSAATALELSNHILKDLESPKKGTIGEMLASRVLFHSQMDVINHNKEWVDFAVNQVEQAKKQLSVDMMEHEKFQYLDFEEIKAELKKRKFKEAKDLDEIALMTYAKKNR
;
A
#
# COMPACT_ATOMS: atom_id res chain seq x y z
N MET A 1 -5.11 -20.16 19.35
CA MET A 1 -4.33 -19.90 20.58
C MET A 1 -3.83 -18.47 20.50
N LYS A 2 -3.82 -17.71 21.61
CA LYS A 2 -3.17 -16.39 21.63
C LYS A 2 -1.70 -16.62 21.99
N THR A 3 -0.79 -16.15 21.16
CA THR A 3 0.66 -16.17 21.41
C THR A 3 1.14 -14.81 21.91
N ARG A 4 2.43 -14.71 22.20
CA ARG A 4 3.06 -13.43 22.54
C ARG A 4 3.07 -12.46 21.35
N PHE A 5 3.04 -12.98 20.12
CA PHE A 5 3.13 -12.19 18.88
C PHE A 5 1.77 -11.83 18.27
N THR A 6 0.67 -12.46 18.67
CA THR A 6 -0.67 -12.21 18.08
C THR A 6 -1.05 -10.72 18.06
N SER A 7 -0.74 -9.97 19.13
CA SER A 7 -1.02 -8.53 19.19
C SER A 7 -0.16 -7.72 18.21
N LEU A 8 1.11 -8.11 18.05
CA LEU A 8 2.04 -7.46 17.13
C LEU A 8 1.68 -7.74 15.68
N VAL A 9 1.26 -8.96 15.34
CA VAL A 9 0.77 -9.32 14.00
C VAL A 9 -0.42 -8.44 13.62
N LYS A 10 -1.40 -8.27 14.52
CA LYS A 10 -2.55 -7.39 14.29
C LYS A 10 -2.15 -5.94 14.08
N LEU A 11 -1.24 -5.42 14.91
CA LEU A 11 -0.74 -4.05 14.78
C LEU A 11 -0.05 -3.84 13.42
N LYS A 12 0.81 -4.77 13.02
CA LYS A 12 1.54 -4.71 11.75
C LYS A 12 0.61 -4.87 10.56
N LYS A 13 -0.43 -5.70 10.66
CA LYS A 13 -1.48 -5.82 9.64
C LYS A 13 -2.20 -4.49 9.41
N ASN A 14 -2.58 -3.79 10.50
CA ASN A 14 -3.19 -2.46 10.37
C ASN A 14 -2.22 -1.46 9.72
N LYS A 15 -0.93 -1.53 10.04
CA LYS A 15 0.10 -0.70 9.41
C LYS A 15 0.19 -0.94 7.91
N VAL A 16 0.20 -2.20 7.47
CA VAL A 16 0.16 -2.58 6.05
C VAL A 16 -1.08 -1.99 5.37
N GLN A 17 -2.26 -2.15 5.96
CA GLN A 17 -3.50 -1.59 5.42
C GLN A 17 -3.45 -0.07 5.27
N ASN A 18 -2.87 0.64 6.24
CA ASN A 18 -2.69 2.09 6.14
C ASN A 18 -1.74 2.47 5.02
N SER A 19 -0.64 1.73 4.84
CA SER A 19 0.33 1.94 3.76
C SER A 19 -0.27 1.62 2.39
N GLU A 20 -1.13 0.62 2.27
CA GLU A 20 -1.91 0.31 1.05
C GLU A 20 -2.88 1.45 0.70
N GLN A 21 -3.62 1.95 1.68
CA GLN A 21 -4.52 3.10 1.49
C GLN A 21 -3.74 4.35 1.06
N PHE A 22 -2.56 4.58 1.63
CA PHE A 22 -1.70 5.68 1.25
C PHE A 22 -1.21 5.54 -0.20
N LEU A 23 -0.77 4.35 -0.61
CA LEU A 23 -0.38 4.06 -1.99
C LEU A 23 -1.54 4.26 -2.97
N GLN A 24 -2.74 3.84 -2.60
CA GLN A 24 -3.94 4.03 -3.41
C GLN A 24 -4.23 5.53 -3.62
N LYS A 25 -4.20 6.32 -2.54
CA LYS A 25 -4.38 7.79 -2.62
C LYS A 25 -3.30 8.45 -3.49
N ALA A 26 -2.03 8.07 -3.31
CA ALA A 26 -0.93 8.59 -4.13
C ALA A 26 -1.11 8.25 -5.61
N SER A 27 -1.58 7.04 -5.92
CA SER A 27 -1.84 6.61 -7.31
C SER A 27 -3.01 7.38 -7.94
N VAL A 28 -4.08 7.65 -7.18
CA VAL A 28 -5.19 8.50 -7.63
C VAL A 28 -4.70 9.93 -7.90
N ASN A 29 -3.87 10.49 -7.01
CA ASN A 29 -3.30 11.82 -7.20
C ASN A 29 -2.41 11.90 -8.45
N LEU A 30 -1.59 10.87 -8.70
CA LEU A 30 -0.78 10.78 -9.92
C LEU A 30 -1.65 10.76 -11.18
N ASN A 31 -2.72 9.95 -11.17
CA ASN A 31 -3.63 9.91 -12.32
C ASN A 31 -4.32 11.27 -12.55
N SER A 32 -4.76 11.93 -11.48
CA SER A 32 -5.34 13.27 -11.55
C SER A 32 -4.35 14.32 -12.08
N ALA A 33 -3.08 14.25 -11.67
CA ALA A 33 -2.03 15.13 -12.18
C ALA A 33 -1.74 14.88 -13.67
N ALA A 34 -1.70 13.62 -14.09
CA ALA A 34 -1.50 13.23 -15.48
C ALA A 34 -2.64 13.71 -16.38
N THR A 35 -3.90 13.53 -15.96
CA THR A 35 -5.07 14.02 -16.71
C THR A 35 -5.11 15.53 -16.78
N ALA A 36 -4.74 16.25 -15.71
CA ALA A 36 -4.63 17.71 -15.72
C ALA A 36 -3.57 18.20 -16.71
N LEU A 37 -2.43 17.50 -16.80
CA LEU A 37 -1.38 17.78 -17.76
C LEU A 37 -1.86 17.53 -19.20
N GLU A 38 -2.54 16.41 -19.46
CA GLU A 38 -3.12 16.10 -20.77
C GLU A 38 -4.13 17.16 -21.20
N LEU A 39 -5.07 17.53 -20.33
CA LEU A 39 -6.05 18.59 -20.58
C LEU A 39 -5.35 19.93 -20.89
N SER A 40 -4.30 20.26 -20.15
CA SER A 40 -3.54 21.49 -20.39
C SER A 40 -2.84 21.49 -21.76
N ASN A 41 -2.33 20.34 -22.20
CA ASN A 41 -1.76 20.19 -23.53
C ASN A 41 -2.83 20.25 -24.64
N HIS A 42 -4.03 19.72 -24.38
CA HIS A 42 -5.16 19.85 -25.30
C HIS A 42 -5.58 21.30 -25.48
N ILE A 43 -5.76 22.04 -24.38
CA ILE A 43 -6.07 23.48 -24.42
C ILE A 43 -5.02 24.24 -25.24
N LEU A 44 -3.73 23.95 -25.05
CA LEU A 44 -2.66 24.60 -25.83
C LEU A 44 -2.76 24.33 -27.33
N LYS A 45 -3.17 23.12 -27.74
CA LYS A 45 -3.36 22.77 -29.16
C LYS A 45 -4.56 23.47 -29.78
N ASP A 46 -5.61 23.68 -28.98
CA ASP A 46 -6.85 24.31 -29.41
C ASP A 46 -6.74 25.86 -29.45
N LEU A 47 -5.72 26.43 -28.81
CA LEU A 47 -5.41 27.86 -28.91
C LEU A 47 -4.94 28.20 -30.32
N GLU A 48 -5.70 29.00 -31.05
CA GLU A 48 -5.30 29.59 -32.32
C GLU A 48 -4.80 31.03 -32.15
N SER A 49 -3.76 31.39 -32.90
CA SER A 49 -3.31 32.78 -32.98
C SER A 49 -4.17 33.55 -34.00
N PRO A 50 -4.58 34.80 -33.70
CA PRO A 50 -5.37 35.59 -34.63
C PRO A 50 -4.59 35.85 -35.93
N LYS A 51 -5.10 35.35 -37.06
CA LYS A 51 -4.49 35.52 -38.39
C LYS A 51 -4.66 36.93 -38.96
N LYS A 52 -5.64 37.68 -38.45
CA LYS A 52 -5.99 39.05 -38.82
C LYS A 52 -6.53 39.74 -37.56
N GLY A 53 -6.36 41.05 -37.45
CA GLY A 53 -6.84 41.78 -36.27
C GLY A 53 -5.97 42.98 -35.91
N THR A 54 -6.27 43.58 -34.76
CA THR A 54 -5.45 44.63 -34.16
C THR A 54 -4.25 44.06 -33.40
N ILE A 55 -3.18 44.84 -33.28
CA ILE A 55 -1.97 44.45 -32.53
C ILE A 55 -2.31 44.05 -31.08
N GLY A 56 -3.33 44.68 -30.46
CA GLY A 56 -3.80 44.33 -29.13
C GLY A 56 -4.28 42.87 -29.01
N GLU A 57 -4.98 42.35 -30.02
CA GLU A 57 -5.47 40.97 -30.05
C GLU A 57 -4.32 39.95 -30.15
N MET A 58 -3.30 40.29 -30.94
CA MET A 58 -2.07 39.48 -31.03
C MET A 58 -1.32 39.44 -29.69
N LEU A 59 -1.20 40.59 -29.00
CA LEU A 59 -0.55 40.66 -27.70
C LEU A 59 -1.33 39.88 -26.62
N ALA A 60 -2.66 40.00 -26.61
CA ALA A 60 -3.50 39.23 -25.71
C ALA A 60 -3.36 37.71 -25.94
N SER A 61 -3.38 37.27 -27.20
CA SER A 61 -3.14 35.87 -27.56
C SER A 61 -1.78 35.38 -27.07
N ARG A 62 -0.71 36.17 -27.24
CA ARG A 62 0.63 35.82 -26.73
C ARG A 62 0.64 35.63 -25.21
N VAL A 63 -0.02 36.49 -24.45
CA VAL A 63 -0.12 36.37 -22.99
C VAL A 63 -0.87 35.08 -22.61
N LEU A 64 -1.95 34.75 -23.32
CA LEU A 64 -2.68 33.49 -23.10
C LEU A 64 -1.80 32.26 -23.36
N PHE A 65 -1.05 32.24 -24.47
CA PHE A 65 -0.11 31.16 -24.76
C PHE A 65 0.96 31.01 -23.67
N HIS A 66 1.52 32.13 -23.20
CA HIS A 66 2.54 32.10 -22.15
C HIS A 66 1.97 31.55 -20.84
N SER A 67 0.80 32.06 -20.42
CA SER A 67 0.10 31.56 -19.24
C SER A 67 -0.22 30.08 -19.33
N GLN A 68 -0.64 29.59 -20.50
CA GLN A 68 -0.92 28.17 -20.70
C GLN A 68 0.35 27.31 -20.62
N MET A 69 1.47 27.81 -21.14
CA MET A 69 2.77 27.14 -21.00
C MET A 69 3.24 27.07 -19.55
N ASP A 70 3.01 28.12 -18.76
CA ASP A 70 3.33 28.12 -17.33
C ASP A 70 2.49 27.09 -16.56
N VAL A 71 1.20 26.98 -16.86
CA VAL A 71 0.31 25.94 -16.31
C VAL A 71 0.80 24.54 -16.67
N ILE A 72 1.22 24.31 -17.92
CA ILE A 72 1.77 23.03 -18.36
C ILE A 72 3.05 22.70 -17.59
N ASN A 73 3.95 23.67 -17.40
CA ASN A 73 5.19 23.45 -16.65
C ASN A 73 4.89 23.09 -15.19
N HIS A 74 3.97 23.82 -14.55
CA HIS A 74 3.53 23.50 -13.19
C HIS A 74 2.93 22.09 -13.10
N ASN A 75 2.08 21.70 -14.06
CA ASN A 75 1.48 20.37 -14.07
C ASN A 75 2.51 19.26 -14.31
N LYS A 76 3.58 19.51 -15.08
CA LYS A 76 4.70 18.57 -15.23
C LYS A 76 5.44 18.37 -13.91
N GLU A 77 5.80 19.46 -13.23
CA GLU A 77 6.43 19.39 -11.91
C GLU A 77 5.55 18.64 -10.91
N TRP A 78 4.24 18.86 -10.98
CA TRP A 78 3.28 18.18 -10.11
C TRP A 78 3.18 16.68 -10.41
N VAL A 79 3.22 16.28 -11.68
CA VAL A 79 3.30 14.87 -12.07
C VAL A 79 4.59 14.24 -11.53
N ASP A 80 5.74 14.87 -11.70
CA ASP A 80 7.02 14.37 -11.21
C ASP A 80 7.02 14.21 -9.69
N PHE A 81 6.44 15.17 -8.97
CA PHE A 81 6.23 15.08 -7.54
C PHE A 81 5.32 13.90 -7.15
N ALA A 82 4.19 13.72 -7.86
CA ALA A 82 3.27 12.61 -7.61
C ALA A 82 3.89 11.23 -7.91
N VAL A 83 4.73 11.13 -8.95
CA VAL A 83 5.51 9.91 -9.25
C VAL A 83 6.43 9.57 -8.08
N ASN A 84 7.17 10.55 -7.58
CA ASN A 84 8.05 10.36 -6.42
C ASN A 84 7.27 9.93 -5.17
N GLN A 85 6.08 10.49 -4.92
CA GLN A 85 5.23 10.05 -3.81
C GLN A 85 4.78 8.60 -3.95
N VAL A 86 4.39 8.17 -5.15
CA VAL A 86 4.00 6.78 -5.41
C VAL A 86 5.19 5.84 -5.17
N GLU A 87 6.39 6.22 -5.61
CA GLU A 87 7.59 5.42 -5.38
C GLU A 87 7.91 5.27 -3.89
N GLN A 88 7.84 6.37 -3.13
CA GLN A 88 8.04 6.35 -1.68
C GLN A 88 6.97 5.50 -0.97
N ALA A 89 5.70 5.62 -1.38
CA ALA A 89 4.61 4.81 -0.85
C ALA A 89 4.83 3.32 -1.11
N LYS A 90 5.29 2.94 -2.30
CA LYS A 90 5.64 1.54 -2.65
C LYS A 90 6.76 1.00 -1.78
N LYS A 91 7.83 1.79 -1.58
CA LYS A 91 8.95 1.44 -0.70
C LYS A 91 8.48 1.22 0.73
N GLN A 92 7.66 2.13 1.26
CA GLN A 92 7.12 2.02 2.62
C GLN A 92 6.22 0.79 2.78
N LEU A 93 5.35 0.53 1.80
CA LEU A 93 4.49 -0.67 1.80
C LEU A 93 5.32 -1.95 1.82
N SER A 94 6.36 -2.04 0.99
CA SER A 94 7.25 -3.20 0.97
C SER A 94 7.91 -3.47 2.32
N VAL A 95 8.40 -2.42 3.00
CA VAL A 95 8.97 -2.53 4.35
C VAL A 95 7.92 -3.03 5.35
N ASP A 96 6.73 -2.47 5.34
CA ASP A 96 5.66 -2.85 6.27
C ASP A 96 5.17 -4.28 6.04
N MET A 97 5.13 -4.74 4.78
CA MET A 97 4.82 -6.13 4.42
C MET A 97 5.87 -7.10 4.96
N MET A 98 7.16 -6.82 4.75
CA MET A 98 8.25 -7.66 5.26
C MET A 98 8.20 -7.76 6.79
N GLU A 99 7.94 -6.65 7.49
CA GLU A 99 7.79 -6.67 8.94
C GLU A 99 6.61 -7.53 9.38
N HIS A 100 5.46 -7.39 8.71
CA HIS A 100 4.27 -8.17 9.02
C HIS A 100 4.50 -9.67 8.81
N GLU A 101 5.10 -10.07 7.69
CA GLU A 101 5.45 -11.47 7.39
C GLU A 101 6.40 -12.05 8.43
N LYS A 102 7.42 -11.27 8.84
CA LYS A 102 8.34 -11.68 9.92
C LYS A 102 7.61 -12.02 11.21
N PHE A 103 6.68 -11.17 11.65
CA PHE A 103 5.92 -11.44 12.88
C PHE A 103 4.90 -12.56 12.71
N GLN A 104 4.31 -12.73 11.53
CA GLN A 104 3.45 -13.88 11.24
C GLN A 104 4.22 -15.19 11.33
N TYR A 105 5.45 -15.23 10.82
CA TYR A 105 6.30 -16.41 10.89
C TYR A 105 6.62 -16.79 12.34
N LEU A 106 7.01 -15.82 13.17
CA LEU A 106 7.28 -16.03 14.60
C LEU A 106 6.04 -16.53 15.37
N ASP A 107 4.87 -15.96 15.07
CA ASP A 107 3.60 -16.40 15.64
C ASP A 107 3.30 -17.88 15.28
N PHE A 108 3.53 -18.24 14.01
CA PHE A 108 3.33 -19.60 13.52
C PHE A 108 4.27 -20.60 14.19
N GLU A 109 5.54 -20.27 14.38
CA GLU A 109 6.49 -21.14 15.08
C GLU A 109 6.09 -21.39 16.54
N GLU A 110 5.62 -20.35 17.25
CA GLU A 110 5.15 -20.48 18.64
C GLU A 110 3.91 -21.38 18.72
N ILE A 111 2.94 -21.20 17.81
CA ILE A 111 1.76 -22.07 17.71
C ILE A 111 2.17 -23.53 17.44
N LYS A 112 3.13 -23.75 16.53
CA LYS A 112 3.62 -25.09 16.19
C LYS A 112 4.28 -25.76 17.40
N ALA A 113 5.09 -25.02 18.15
CA ALA A 113 5.73 -25.52 19.37
C ALA A 113 4.69 -25.88 20.45
N GLU A 114 3.68 -25.04 20.64
CA GLU A 114 2.61 -25.26 21.61
C GLU A 114 1.73 -26.46 21.23
N LEU A 115 1.40 -26.63 19.95
CA LEU A 115 0.68 -27.79 19.45
C LEU A 115 1.45 -29.09 19.66
N LYS A 116 2.78 -29.09 19.45
CA LYS A 116 3.62 -30.26 19.74
C LYS A 116 3.57 -30.64 21.21
N LYS A 117 3.67 -29.67 22.13
CA LYS A 117 3.59 -29.90 23.58
C LYS A 117 2.25 -30.50 23.98
N ARG A 118 1.14 -29.99 23.42
CA ARG A 118 -0.20 -30.51 23.70
C ARG A 118 -0.37 -31.94 23.20
N LYS A 119 0.03 -32.23 21.97
CA LYS A 119 -0.02 -33.59 21.41
C LYS A 119 0.80 -34.59 22.23
N PHE A 120 1.97 -34.18 22.72
CA PHE A 120 2.79 -35.02 23.59
C PHE A 120 2.09 -35.30 24.93
N LYS A 121 1.47 -34.29 25.53
CA LYS A 121 0.71 -34.45 26.78
C LYS A 121 -0.52 -35.34 26.58
N GLU A 122 -1.28 -35.11 25.51
CA GLU A 122 -2.45 -35.91 25.14
C GLU A 122 -2.08 -37.39 24.90
N ALA A 123 -0.96 -37.67 24.23
CA ALA A 123 -0.48 -39.03 24.03
C ALA A 123 -0.12 -39.70 25.36
N LYS A 124 0.58 -39.00 26.26
CA LYS A 124 0.92 -39.52 27.59
C LYS A 124 -0.32 -39.80 28.44
N ASP A 125 -1.28 -38.88 28.43
CA ASP A 125 -2.55 -39.03 29.18
C ASP A 125 -3.35 -40.24 28.64
N LEU A 126 -3.36 -40.46 27.32
CA LEU A 126 -3.97 -41.65 26.70
C LEU A 126 -3.28 -42.96 27.11
N ASP A 127 -1.94 -42.98 27.14
CA ASP A 127 -1.17 -44.15 27.60
C ASP A 127 -1.47 -44.47 29.07
N GLU A 128 -1.54 -43.45 29.94
CA GLU A 128 -1.89 -43.62 31.35
C GLU A 128 -3.32 -44.17 31.52
N ILE A 129 -4.29 -43.66 30.76
CA ILE A 129 -5.68 -44.17 30.77
C ILE A 129 -5.72 -45.62 30.27
N ALA A 130 -4.96 -45.96 29.22
CA ALA A 130 -4.90 -47.32 28.70
C ALA A 130 -4.34 -48.31 29.73
N LEU A 131 -3.26 -47.94 30.42
CA LEU A 131 -2.67 -48.74 31.51
C LEU A 131 -3.65 -48.94 32.66
N MET A 132 -4.32 -47.86 33.12
CA MET A 132 -5.34 -47.97 34.16
C MET A 132 -6.51 -48.86 33.75
N THR A 133 -6.97 -48.75 32.50
CA THR A 133 -8.06 -49.59 31.97
C THR A 133 -7.67 -51.06 31.92
N TYR A 134 -6.46 -51.36 31.44
CA TYR A 134 -5.93 -52.72 31.39
C TYR A 134 -5.76 -53.33 32.78
N ALA A 135 -5.17 -52.58 33.72
CA ALA A 135 -4.97 -53.01 35.09
C ALA A 135 -6.31 -53.31 35.82
N LYS A 136 -7.37 -52.57 35.49
CA LYS A 136 -8.71 -52.77 36.06
C LYS A 136 -9.45 -53.99 35.48
N LYS A 137 -9.08 -54.46 34.28
CA LYS A 137 -9.67 -55.63 33.60
C LYS A 137 -9.03 -56.96 34.03
N ASN A 138 -7.79 -56.91 34.55
CA ASN A 138 -7.06 -58.07 35.08
C ASN A 138 -7.23 -58.27 36.60
N ARG A 139 -8.22 -57.60 37.21
CA ARG A 139 -8.69 -57.82 38.58
C ARG A 139 -10.09 -58.42 38.53
#